data_AF-A0A8H5CGS5-F1
#
_entry.id   AF-A0A8H5CGS5-F1
#
_cell.length_a   1.000
_cell.length_b   1.000
_cell.length_c   1.000
_cell.angle_alpha   90.00
_cell.angle_beta   90.00
_cell.angle_gamma   90.00
#
_symmetry.space_group_name_H-M   'P 1'
#
loop_
_entity.id
_entity.type
_entity.pdbx_description
1 polymer ?
#
loop_
_entity_poly.entity_id
_entity_poly.type
_entity_poly.pdbx_seq_one_letter_code
_entity_poly.pdbx_strand_id
1 'polypeptide(L)'
;MEHSFLLLLLLSLATFNLYIIPTFAEGNITCADDALDWYSNAVGETPCKTYERLRQICNPQFQVGIMNTSTPPDICNEQIADCCCNSIAFGLSMLCLTCQQGLSNAPNGFDAGAGAYEIYLSGGHSAGTFCSPNTNKSFTDEIQSGVCNAGIKIFDSMYNRVFWSDGSWFYEWTQGFLSKDIASTGGNTFTHCNSTASNSSTVRPTSSPTSTQNSGISTPGETNGVDESTNPNFVASSSLGDPSASNTPSSDTSSSSSSASNSLGAGAISGIVIGGVVVLILWGIIFWMYRRRNSSKRSFIARPFVSETGQFGSASDLLAARHH
;
A
#
# COMPACT_ATOMS: atom_id res chain seq x y z
N MET A 1 -18.48 -41.67 -31.44
CA MET A 1 -18.32 -41.43 -29.99
C MET A 1 -17.03 -40.66 -29.73
N GLU A 2 -15.86 -41.17 -30.11
CA GLU A 2 -14.54 -40.48 -30.12
C GLU A 2 -14.56 -38.94 -30.08
N HIS A 3 -15.01 -38.29 -31.15
CA HIS A 3 -14.98 -36.82 -31.28
C HIS A 3 -15.79 -36.07 -30.20
N SER A 4 -16.85 -36.67 -29.66
CA SER A 4 -17.67 -36.07 -28.59
C SER A 4 -16.91 -36.02 -27.27
N PHE A 5 -16.07 -37.02 -26.97
CA PHE A 5 -15.21 -37.01 -25.77
C PHE A 5 -14.11 -35.95 -25.89
N LEU A 6 -13.49 -35.81 -27.06
CA LEU A 6 -12.45 -34.81 -27.28
C LEU A 6 -12.98 -33.37 -27.09
N LEU A 7 -14.18 -33.08 -27.59
CA LEU A 7 -14.82 -31.77 -27.46
C LEU A 7 -15.16 -31.44 -25.99
N LEU A 8 -15.70 -32.41 -25.24
CA LEU A 8 -16.00 -32.27 -23.82
C LEU A 8 -14.73 -32.06 -22.98
N LEU A 9 -13.64 -32.76 -23.29
CA LEU A 9 -12.36 -32.58 -22.62
C LEU A 9 -11.81 -31.16 -22.82
N LEU A 10 -11.80 -30.67 -24.07
CA LEU A 10 -11.34 -29.32 -24.41
C LEU A 10 -12.19 -28.22 -23.76
N LEU A 11 -13.52 -28.38 -23.74
CA LEU A 11 -14.42 -27.47 -23.04
C LEU A 11 -14.15 -27.46 -21.52
N SER A 12 -13.92 -28.62 -20.91
CA SER A 12 -13.61 -28.70 -19.47
C SER A 12 -12.30 -27.96 -19.13
N LEU A 13 -11.25 -28.15 -19.94
CA LEU A 13 -9.96 -27.48 -19.76
C LEU A 13 -10.06 -25.96 -19.98
N ALA A 14 -10.86 -25.50 -20.94
CA ALA A 14 -11.14 -24.08 -21.13
C ALA A 14 -11.84 -23.46 -19.91
N THR A 15 -12.86 -24.14 -19.35
CA THR A 15 -13.55 -23.66 -18.14
C THR A 15 -12.67 -23.67 -16.89
N PHE A 16 -11.73 -24.61 -16.77
CA PHE A 16 -10.84 -24.71 -15.61
C PHE A 16 -9.83 -23.55 -15.54
N ASN A 17 -9.34 -23.08 -16.70
CA ASN A 17 -8.42 -21.94 -16.75
C ASN A 17 -9.11 -20.60 -16.43
N LEU A 18 -10.41 -20.48 -16.70
CA LEU A 18 -11.21 -19.29 -16.38
C LEU A 18 -11.60 -19.16 -14.89
N TYR A 19 -11.36 -20.19 -14.07
CA TYR A 19 -11.75 -20.21 -12.65
C TYR A 19 -10.59 -20.08 -11.66
N ILE A 20 -9.34 -19.96 -12.13
CA ILE A 20 -8.22 -19.56 -11.28
C ILE A 20 -8.24 -18.03 -11.15
N ILE A 21 -9.17 -17.53 -10.34
CA ILE A 21 -9.04 -16.20 -9.75
C ILE A 21 -7.79 -16.26 -8.86
N PRO A 22 -6.79 -15.37 -9.04
CA PRO A 22 -5.65 -15.33 -8.14
C PRO A 22 -6.12 -14.87 -6.76
N THR A 23 -6.29 -15.84 -5.85
CA THR A 23 -6.46 -15.56 -4.42
C THR A 23 -5.12 -15.08 -3.88
N PHE A 24 -4.85 -13.79 -4.04
CA PHE A 24 -3.79 -13.11 -3.28
C PHE A 24 -4.04 -13.41 -1.81
N ALA A 25 -3.13 -14.14 -1.15
CA ALA A 25 -3.25 -14.37 0.27
C ALA A 25 -3.08 -13.02 0.98
N GLU A 26 -4.03 -12.69 1.85
CA GLU A 26 -3.97 -11.45 2.61
C GLU A 26 -2.83 -11.55 3.63
N GLY A 27 -1.90 -10.59 3.61
CA GLY A 27 -0.90 -10.44 4.66
C GLY A 27 -1.56 -10.07 5.99
N ASN A 28 -0.76 -10.01 7.05
CA ASN A 28 -1.20 -9.52 8.36
C ASN A 28 -1.36 -7.99 8.35
N ILE A 29 -2.38 -7.51 7.64
CA ILE A 29 -2.61 -6.08 7.38
C ILE A 29 -3.58 -5.43 8.38
N THR A 30 -4.21 -6.21 9.27
CA THR A 30 -5.14 -5.74 10.30
C THR A 30 -4.42 -5.20 11.53
N CYS A 31 -4.90 -4.09 12.10
CA CYS A 31 -4.43 -3.62 13.40
C CYS A 31 -5.07 -4.41 14.56
N ALA A 32 -4.40 -4.46 15.71
CA ALA A 32 -4.88 -5.14 16.92
C ALA A 32 -5.85 -4.30 17.76
N ASP A 33 -5.69 -2.97 17.72
CA ASP A 33 -6.59 -1.98 18.33
C ASP A 33 -6.75 -0.73 17.43
N ASP A 34 -7.63 0.19 17.85
CA ASP A 34 -8.03 1.42 17.14
C ASP A 34 -6.98 2.54 17.18
N ALA A 35 -5.80 2.27 17.74
CA ALA A 35 -4.73 3.24 17.94
C ALA A 35 -4.24 3.96 16.67
N LEU A 36 -4.39 3.32 15.49
CA LEU A 36 -4.02 3.88 14.19
C LEU A 36 -5.24 4.16 13.30
N ASP A 37 -6.42 4.36 13.90
CA ASP A 37 -7.59 4.89 13.20
C ASP A 37 -7.35 6.31 12.67
N TRP A 38 -6.52 7.13 13.32
CA TRP A 38 -6.12 8.45 12.79
C TRP A 38 -5.43 8.34 11.42
N TYR A 39 -4.64 7.28 11.21
CA TYR A 39 -4.00 6.96 9.94
C TYR A 39 -5.04 6.41 8.97
N SER A 40 -5.78 5.39 9.41
CA SER A 40 -6.72 4.64 8.56
C SER A 40 -7.87 5.50 8.03
N ASN A 41 -8.36 6.46 8.81
CA ASN A 41 -9.41 7.41 8.40
C ASN A 41 -8.90 8.46 7.40
N ALA A 42 -7.62 8.85 7.44
CA ALA A 42 -7.04 9.83 6.51
C ALA A 42 -6.60 9.16 5.18
N VAL A 43 -5.93 8.02 5.29
CA VAL A 43 -5.39 7.27 4.14
C VAL A 43 -6.52 6.49 3.44
N GLY A 44 -7.40 5.85 4.20
CA GLY A 44 -8.43 4.92 3.70
C GLY A 44 -8.04 3.44 3.80
N GLU A 45 -6.86 3.13 4.34
CA GLU A 45 -6.35 1.78 4.61
C GLU A 45 -5.38 1.80 5.80
N THR A 46 -5.09 0.63 6.38
CA THR A 46 -4.12 0.51 7.49
C THR A 46 -2.69 0.78 7.01
N PRO A 47 -1.76 1.23 7.88
CA PRO A 47 -0.37 1.45 7.47
C PRO A 47 0.32 0.17 6.99
N CYS A 48 -0.10 -0.99 7.49
CA CYS A 48 0.34 -2.28 6.96
C CYS A 48 -0.11 -2.51 5.52
N LYS A 49 -1.33 -2.12 5.15
CA LYS A 49 -1.78 -2.24 3.76
C LYS A 49 -1.09 -1.24 2.84
N THR A 50 -0.84 -0.01 3.31
CA THR A 50 0.00 0.96 2.58
C THR A 50 1.42 0.42 2.35
N TYR A 51 2.04 -0.18 3.38
CA TYR A 51 3.37 -0.78 3.28
C TYR A 51 3.40 -1.97 2.32
N GLU A 52 2.39 -2.86 2.42
CA GLU A 52 2.23 -4.00 1.52
C GLU A 52 2.09 -3.55 0.05
N ARG A 53 1.21 -2.57 -0.22
CA ARG A 53 0.98 -2.04 -1.57
C ARG A 53 2.20 -1.33 -2.14
N LEU A 54 2.97 -0.61 -1.31
CA LEU A 54 4.23 0.03 -1.74
C LEU A 54 5.25 -1.01 -2.19
N ARG A 55 5.48 -2.05 -1.39
CA ARG A 55 6.37 -3.19 -1.72
C ARG A 55 5.87 -3.94 -2.97
N GLN A 56 4.55 -4.09 -3.12
CA GLN A 56 3.90 -4.76 -4.26
C GLN A 56 4.13 -4.10 -5.62
N ILE A 57 4.59 -2.84 -5.69
CA ILE A 57 5.02 -2.21 -6.95
C ILE A 57 6.25 -2.92 -7.53
N CYS A 58 7.24 -3.26 -6.69
CA CYS A 58 8.46 -3.97 -7.10
C CYS A 58 8.30 -5.49 -7.06
N ASN A 59 7.42 -5.99 -6.18
CA ASN A 59 7.24 -7.41 -5.91
C ASN A 59 5.76 -7.75 -5.72
N PRO A 60 5.00 -8.05 -6.80
CA PRO A 60 3.56 -8.35 -6.73
C PRO A 60 3.17 -9.60 -5.91
N GLN A 61 4.12 -10.28 -5.27
CA GLN A 61 3.90 -11.39 -4.33
C GLN A 61 4.32 -11.04 -2.88
N PHE A 62 4.78 -9.82 -2.62
CA PHE A 62 5.02 -9.34 -1.25
C PHE A 62 3.72 -9.34 -0.46
N GLN A 63 3.80 -9.83 0.77
CA GLN A 63 2.72 -9.84 1.76
C GLN A 63 3.33 -9.46 3.09
N VAL A 64 2.64 -8.62 3.87
CA VAL A 64 3.13 -8.24 5.19
C VAL A 64 3.02 -9.42 6.15
N GLY A 65 4.15 -9.85 6.70
CA GLY A 65 4.20 -10.89 7.73
C GLY A 65 3.79 -10.37 9.13
N ILE A 66 3.84 -11.25 10.14
CA ILE A 66 3.80 -10.81 11.54
C ILE A 66 5.12 -10.08 11.84
N MET A 67 5.03 -8.80 12.19
CA MET A 67 6.17 -7.93 12.43
C MET A 67 6.83 -8.18 13.78
N ASN A 68 8.15 -8.07 13.81
CA ASN A 68 8.97 -8.29 15.00
C ASN A 68 9.00 -7.04 15.89
N THR A 69 8.79 -7.20 17.20
CA THR A 69 8.89 -6.11 18.17
C THR A 69 10.34 -5.66 18.43
N SER A 70 11.33 -6.48 18.05
CA SER A 70 12.73 -6.06 17.95
C SER A 70 12.92 -5.20 16.69
N THR A 71 12.90 -3.89 16.84
CA THR A 71 13.03 -2.91 15.76
C THR A 71 14.40 -2.96 15.05
N PRO A 72 14.48 -2.77 13.71
CA PRO A 72 13.37 -2.58 12.78
C PRO A 72 12.54 -3.86 12.55
N PRO A 73 11.21 -3.75 12.34
CA PRO A 73 10.30 -4.89 12.27
C PRO A 73 10.44 -5.76 11.02
N ASP A 74 10.99 -5.18 9.94
CA ASP A 74 11.27 -5.79 8.64
C ASP A 74 12.63 -5.27 8.13
N ILE A 75 13.10 -5.74 6.99
CA ILE A 75 14.34 -5.30 6.33
C ILE A 75 14.16 -5.16 4.80
N CYS A 76 14.91 -4.26 4.17
CA CYS A 76 14.90 -4.08 2.72
C CYS A 76 15.80 -5.14 2.04
N ASN A 77 15.23 -6.32 1.83
CA ASN A 77 15.88 -7.53 1.30
C ASN A 77 15.33 -7.99 -0.07
N GLU A 78 14.66 -7.11 -0.81
CA GLU A 78 14.07 -7.44 -2.11
C GLU A 78 15.08 -7.37 -3.26
N GLN A 79 14.82 -8.14 -4.33
CA GLN A 79 15.66 -8.17 -5.53
C GLN A 79 15.64 -6.85 -6.32
N ILE A 80 14.52 -6.12 -6.26
CA ILE A 80 14.38 -4.75 -6.77
C ILE A 80 14.13 -3.89 -5.53
N ALA A 81 15.15 -3.15 -5.11
CA ALA A 81 15.16 -2.53 -3.79
C ALA A 81 14.44 -1.17 -3.75
N ASP A 82 14.17 -0.52 -4.89
CA ASP A 82 13.64 0.85 -4.98
C ASP A 82 12.40 1.11 -4.11
N CYS A 83 11.46 0.15 -4.04
CA CYS A 83 10.26 0.26 -3.23
C CYS A 83 10.53 0.23 -1.71
N CYS A 84 11.62 -0.42 -1.28
CA CYS A 84 11.96 -0.55 0.15
C CYS A 84 13.15 0.31 0.59
N CYS A 85 14.05 0.72 -0.31
CA CYS A 85 15.32 1.36 0.01
C CYS A 85 15.18 2.87 0.21
N ASN A 86 14.23 3.25 1.07
CA ASN A 86 13.84 4.62 1.32
C ASN A 86 13.27 4.77 2.74
N SER A 87 13.31 5.99 3.27
CA SER A 87 12.87 6.26 4.65
C SER A 87 11.36 6.16 4.83
N ILE A 88 10.59 6.28 3.75
CA ILE A 88 9.12 6.22 3.74
C ILE A 88 8.67 4.78 4.01
N ALA A 89 9.27 3.81 3.33
CA ALA A 89 9.05 2.37 3.53
C ALA A 89 9.44 1.94 4.95
N PHE A 90 10.57 2.43 5.47
CA PHE A 90 10.95 2.24 6.88
C PHE A 90 9.87 2.77 7.84
N GLY A 91 9.43 4.02 7.66
CA GLY A 91 8.41 4.63 8.50
C GLY A 91 7.04 3.95 8.43
N LEU A 92 6.64 3.49 7.24
CA LEU A 92 5.43 2.67 7.07
C LEU A 92 5.56 1.31 7.78
N SER A 93 6.74 0.68 7.78
CA SER A 93 6.95 -0.57 8.53
C SER A 93 6.87 -0.35 10.05
N MET A 94 7.39 0.77 10.57
CA MET A 94 7.29 1.14 11.99
C MET A 94 5.84 1.46 12.42
N LEU A 95 5.07 2.14 11.55
CA LEU A 95 3.62 2.32 11.76
C LEU A 95 2.87 0.98 11.70
N CYS A 96 3.24 0.08 10.78
CA CYS A 96 2.64 -1.24 10.68
C CYS A 96 2.94 -2.12 11.92
N LEU A 97 4.15 -2.05 12.48
CA LEU A 97 4.47 -2.72 13.74
C LEU A 97 3.53 -2.27 14.86
N THR A 98 3.33 -0.96 15.01
CA THR A 98 2.44 -0.41 16.04
C THR A 98 0.97 -0.80 15.79
N CYS A 99 0.53 -0.82 14.52
CA CYS A 99 -0.78 -1.35 14.11
C CYS A 99 -0.96 -2.82 14.51
N GLN A 100 -0.06 -3.74 14.12
CA GLN A 100 -0.21 -5.17 14.39
C GLN A 100 -0.12 -5.56 15.87
N GLN A 101 0.66 -4.80 16.66
CA GLN A 101 0.90 -5.12 18.08
C GLN A 101 -0.08 -4.38 19.00
N GLY A 102 -0.61 -3.23 18.57
CA GLY A 102 -1.52 -2.39 19.33
C GLY A 102 -0.86 -1.61 20.47
N LEU A 103 -1.44 -0.46 20.83
CA LEU A 103 -0.98 0.32 21.99
C LEU A 103 -1.26 -0.41 23.32
N SER A 104 -2.18 -1.38 23.31
CA SER A 104 -2.42 -2.29 24.43
C SER A 104 -1.16 -3.03 24.91
N ASN A 105 -0.19 -3.28 24.01
CA ASN A 105 1.10 -3.91 24.33
C ASN A 105 2.26 -2.91 24.44
N ALA A 106 2.15 -1.73 23.83
CA ALA A 106 3.13 -0.65 23.92
C ALA A 106 2.43 0.72 23.90
N PRO A 107 2.09 1.31 25.07
CA PRO A 107 1.20 2.49 25.15
C PRO A 107 1.66 3.75 24.40
N ASN A 108 2.97 3.87 24.14
CA ASN A 108 3.57 4.99 23.41
C ASN A 108 3.96 4.59 21.97
N GLY A 109 3.50 3.43 21.50
CA GLY A 109 3.89 2.80 20.25
C GLY A 109 5.28 2.17 20.28
N PHE A 110 5.81 1.85 19.10
CA PHE A 110 7.15 1.28 18.96
C PHE A 110 8.12 2.32 18.40
N ASP A 111 9.08 2.70 19.24
CA ASP A 111 10.22 3.55 18.89
C ASP A 111 11.42 2.68 18.47
N ALA A 112 12.30 3.22 17.62
CA ALA A 112 13.55 2.59 17.22
C ALA A 112 14.74 3.53 17.47
N GLY A 113 15.80 3.01 18.08
CA GLY A 113 17.00 3.79 18.38
C GLY A 113 17.82 4.16 17.14
N ALA A 114 18.82 5.03 17.33
CA ALA A 114 19.79 5.37 16.29
C ALA A 114 20.45 4.11 15.68
N GLY A 115 20.63 4.10 14.37
CA GLY A 115 21.10 2.93 13.60
C GLY A 115 19.99 1.99 13.12
N ALA A 116 18.72 2.17 13.51
CA ALA A 116 17.65 1.25 13.13
C ALA A 116 17.33 1.29 11.64
N TYR A 117 17.36 2.47 11.01
CA TYR A 117 17.21 2.61 9.56
C TYR A 117 18.39 1.97 8.80
N GLU A 118 19.62 2.13 9.29
CA GLU A 118 20.82 1.50 8.71
C GLU A 118 20.73 -0.04 8.80
N ILE A 119 20.19 -0.58 9.91
CA ILE A 119 19.88 -2.01 10.03
C ILE A 119 18.81 -2.42 9.01
N TYR A 120 17.74 -1.63 8.85
CA TYR A 120 16.68 -1.88 7.86
C TYR A 120 17.22 -1.90 6.42
N LEU A 121 18.06 -0.92 6.05
CA LEU A 121 18.74 -0.83 4.76
C LEU A 121 19.79 -1.92 4.55
N SER A 122 20.35 -2.48 5.63
CA SER A 122 21.38 -3.52 5.53
C SER A 122 20.83 -4.81 4.93
N GLY A 123 19.53 -5.10 5.02
CA GLY A 123 18.82 -6.06 4.15
C GLY A 123 19.27 -7.54 4.18
N GLY A 124 20.24 -7.91 5.02
CA GLY A 124 20.94 -9.20 4.91
C GLY A 124 22.09 -9.22 3.89
N HIS A 125 22.47 -8.04 3.36
CA HIS A 125 23.69 -7.84 2.56
C HIS A 125 24.96 -8.01 3.42
N SER A 126 26.13 -7.99 2.77
CA SER A 126 27.43 -7.97 3.45
C SER A 126 27.58 -6.79 4.41
N ALA A 127 28.28 -6.98 5.52
CA ALA A 127 28.50 -5.93 6.51
C ALA A 127 29.08 -4.64 5.87
N GLY A 128 28.50 -3.49 6.18
CA GLY A 128 28.84 -2.20 5.56
C GLY A 128 28.26 -1.96 4.17
N THR A 129 27.44 -2.89 3.65
CA THR A 129 26.66 -2.72 2.40
C THR A 129 25.20 -2.42 2.75
N PHE A 130 24.62 -1.46 2.04
CA PHE A 130 23.19 -1.16 2.09
C PHE A 130 22.55 -1.48 0.73
N CYS A 131 21.22 -1.59 0.71
CA CYS A 131 20.46 -1.59 -0.53
C CYS A 131 20.73 -0.33 -1.38
N SER A 132 20.38 -0.39 -2.67
CA SER A 132 20.55 0.71 -3.62
C SER A 132 19.48 0.63 -4.72
N PRO A 133 18.92 1.75 -5.21
CA PRO A 133 19.23 3.13 -4.84
C PRO A 133 18.58 3.55 -3.50
N ASN A 134 19.38 4.12 -2.60
CA ASN A 134 18.87 4.66 -1.34
C ASN A 134 18.25 6.05 -1.55
N THR A 135 16.93 6.18 -1.38
CA THR A 135 16.16 7.42 -1.58
C THR A 135 15.58 7.93 -0.26
N ASN A 136 16.41 8.60 0.54
CA ASN A 136 15.96 9.26 1.77
C ASN A 136 14.92 10.35 1.45
N LYS A 137 13.80 10.34 2.19
CA LYS A 137 12.67 11.29 2.06
C LYS A 137 12.03 11.37 0.66
N SER A 138 12.22 10.37 -0.20
CA SER A 138 11.67 10.34 -1.55
C SER A 138 11.48 8.90 -2.04
N PHE A 139 11.03 8.76 -3.28
CA PHE A 139 11.18 7.55 -4.08
C PHE A 139 12.00 7.92 -5.34
N THR A 140 12.35 6.93 -6.16
CA THR A 140 12.76 7.19 -7.56
C THR A 140 11.54 7.60 -8.40
N ASP A 141 11.74 8.30 -9.53
CA ASP A 141 10.64 8.80 -10.38
C ASP A 141 9.69 7.68 -10.85
N GLU A 142 10.24 6.48 -11.12
CA GLU A 142 9.48 5.29 -11.49
C GLU A 142 8.59 4.79 -10.33
N ILE A 143 9.13 4.70 -9.11
CA ILE A 143 8.36 4.26 -7.94
C ILE A 143 7.37 5.33 -7.48
N GLN A 144 7.70 6.63 -7.57
CA GLN A 144 6.74 7.70 -7.34
C GLN A 144 5.57 7.63 -8.34
N SER A 145 5.86 7.36 -9.61
CA SER A 145 4.83 7.12 -10.64
C SER A 145 4.01 5.88 -10.31
N GLY A 146 4.63 4.78 -9.87
CA GLY A 146 3.97 3.57 -9.39
C GLY A 146 3.02 3.82 -8.22
N VAL A 147 3.46 4.57 -7.20
CA VAL A 147 2.67 4.98 -6.03
C VAL A 147 1.42 5.77 -6.45
N CYS A 148 1.58 6.75 -7.35
CA CYS A 148 0.47 7.55 -7.83
C CYS A 148 -0.50 6.78 -8.74
N ASN A 149 0.02 5.92 -9.62
CA ASN A 149 -0.79 5.08 -10.51
C ASN A 149 -1.55 3.99 -9.74
N ALA A 150 -0.95 3.43 -8.70
CA ALA A 150 -1.59 2.49 -7.79
C ALA A 150 -2.61 3.15 -6.85
N GLY A 151 -2.62 4.48 -6.73
CA GLY A 151 -3.48 5.21 -5.78
C GLY A 151 -3.11 4.94 -4.33
N ILE A 152 -1.82 4.89 -4.01
CA ILE A 152 -1.30 4.75 -2.65
C ILE A 152 -1.10 6.16 -2.08
N LYS A 153 -1.76 6.48 -0.96
CA LYS A 153 -1.62 7.79 -0.32
C LYS A 153 -0.47 7.78 0.69
N ILE A 154 0.59 8.53 0.40
CA ILE A 154 1.71 8.76 1.31
C ILE A 154 1.62 10.21 1.82
N PHE A 155 1.68 10.39 3.15
CA PHE A 155 1.66 11.72 3.75
C PHE A 155 2.84 12.59 3.27
N ASP A 156 2.57 13.82 2.84
CA ASP A 156 3.60 14.78 2.40
C ASP A 156 4.68 14.98 3.48
N SER A 157 4.28 14.93 4.75
CA SER A 157 5.19 14.93 5.92
C SER A 157 6.25 13.82 5.91
N MET A 158 6.01 12.65 5.30
CA MET A 158 7.01 11.58 5.14
C MET A 158 8.14 11.96 4.16
N TYR A 159 7.84 12.84 3.19
CA TYR A 159 8.80 13.31 2.18
C TYR A 159 9.65 14.50 2.64
N ASN A 160 9.41 15.06 3.83
CA ASN A 160 10.10 16.28 4.27
C ASN A 160 10.45 16.32 5.77
N ARG A 161 9.64 15.73 6.66
CA ARG A 161 9.78 15.87 8.13
C ARG A 161 10.00 14.55 8.86
N VAL A 162 9.26 13.49 8.54
CA VAL A 162 9.31 12.20 9.25
C VAL A 162 10.48 11.33 8.78
N PHE A 163 11.71 11.79 9.06
CA PHE A 163 12.94 10.99 8.97
C PHE A 163 14.06 11.65 9.76
N TRP A 164 14.70 10.88 10.64
CA TRP A 164 15.80 11.30 11.51
C TRP A 164 17.15 10.88 10.90
N SER A 165 18.14 11.78 10.93
CA SER A 165 19.43 11.57 10.26
C SER A 165 20.37 10.59 10.96
N ASP A 166 20.01 10.10 12.13
CA ASP A 166 20.66 9.03 12.88
C ASP A 166 19.96 7.67 12.70
N GLY A 167 18.95 7.60 11.82
CA GLY A 167 18.17 6.40 11.56
C GLY A 167 17.17 6.00 12.64
N SER A 168 16.92 6.88 13.62
CA SER A 168 15.92 6.65 14.68
C SER A 168 14.48 6.80 14.19
N TRP A 169 13.54 6.30 15.00
CA TRP A 169 12.10 6.46 14.82
C TRP A 169 11.42 6.69 16.17
N PHE A 170 10.45 7.61 16.20
CA PHE A 170 9.62 7.88 17.37
C PHE A 170 8.14 7.88 16.96
N TYR A 171 7.34 6.96 17.50
CA TYR A 171 5.93 6.82 17.15
C TYR A 171 5.10 8.00 17.64
N GLU A 172 5.18 8.35 18.93
CA GLU A 172 4.38 9.43 19.52
C GLU A 172 4.62 10.78 18.81
N TRP A 173 5.88 11.11 18.54
CA TRP A 173 6.25 12.30 17.76
C TRP A 173 5.67 12.27 16.35
N THR A 174 5.75 11.12 15.67
CA THR A 174 5.24 10.96 14.31
C THR A 174 3.72 11.06 14.25
N GLN A 175 3.00 10.38 15.15
CA GLN A 175 1.54 10.48 15.28
C GLN A 175 1.13 11.92 15.55
N GLY A 176 1.77 12.59 16.51
CA GLY A 176 1.47 13.98 16.86
C GLY A 176 1.75 14.96 15.71
N PHE A 177 2.83 14.74 14.96
CA PHE A 177 3.18 15.56 13.80
C PHE A 177 2.19 15.36 12.64
N LEU A 178 1.92 14.12 12.25
CA LEU A 178 0.99 13.79 11.15
C LEU A 178 -0.46 14.20 11.47
N SER A 179 -0.93 13.98 12.70
CA SER A 179 -2.27 14.41 13.12
C SER A 179 -2.42 15.94 13.06
N LYS A 180 -1.36 16.68 13.38
CA LYS A 180 -1.31 18.13 13.27
C LYS A 180 -1.26 18.61 11.81
N ASP A 181 -0.59 17.87 10.93
CA ASP A 181 -0.49 18.16 9.49
C ASP A 181 -1.83 17.93 8.76
N ILE A 182 -2.55 16.85 9.13
CA ILE A 182 -3.94 16.61 8.69
C ILE A 182 -4.83 17.80 9.10
N ALA A 183 -4.71 18.26 10.35
CA ALA A 183 -5.52 19.37 10.87
C ALA A 183 -5.16 20.74 10.25
N SER A 184 -3.89 21.01 9.94
CA SER A 184 -3.44 22.29 9.37
C SER A 184 -3.76 22.44 7.88
N THR A 185 -3.75 21.34 7.13
CA THR A 185 -4.02 21.30 5.67
C THR A 185 -5.49 21.06 5.32
N GLY A 186 -6.35 20.79 6.32
CA GLY A 186 -7.73 20.36 6.09
C GLY A 186 -7.85 18.98 5.44
N GLY A 187 -6.87 18.10 5.69
CA GLY A 187 -6.77 16.77 5.08
C GLY A 187 -6.07 16.71 3.72
N ASN A 188 -5.59 17.84 3.20
CA ASN A 188 -4.81 17.89 1.94
C ASN A 188 -3.32 17.59 2.17
N THR A 189 -3.02 16.43 2.77
CA THR A 189 -1.65 15.96 3.11
C THR A 189 -1.08 14.97 2.10
N PHE A 190 -1.58 14.96 0.86
CA PHE A 190 -1.31 13.89 -0.13
C PHE A 190 -1.04 14.49 -1.53
N THR A 191 -0.27 15.57 -1.58
CA THR A 191 -0.02 16.40 -2.77
C THR A 191 1.08 15.88 -3.69
N HIS A 192 1.92 14.94 -3.24
CA HIS A 192 2.94 14.29 -4.10
C HIS A 192 2.34 13.49 -5.27
N CYS A 193 1.04 13.24 -5.30
CA CYS A 193 0.32 12.68 -6.43
C CYS A 193 -0.77 13.64 -6.93
N ASN A 194 -0.61 14.13 -8.17
CA ASN A 194 -1.55 15.06 -8.82
C ASN A 194 -2.99 14.50 -8.91
N SER A 195 -3.14 13.16 -8.87
CA SER A 195 -4.41 12.45 -8.93
C SER A 195 -5.31 12.65 -7.70
N THR A 196 -4.75 12.91 -6.51
CA THR A 196 -5.48 12.74 -5.23
C THR A 196 -6.62 13.74 -5.04
N ALA A 197 -6.56 14.91 -5.70
CA ALA A 197 -7.57 15.96 -5.60
C ALA A 197 -8.97 15.57 -6.13
N SER A 198 -9.07 14.55 -7.00
CA SER A 198 -10.29 14.32 -7.81
C SER A 198 -11.38 13.50 -7.11
N ASN A 199 -11.07 12.72 -6.07
CA ASN A 199 -12.02 11.76 -5.49
C ASN A 199 -12.73 12.22 -4.19
N SER A 200 -12.48 13.45 -3.70
CA SER A 200 -13.18 13.99 -2.52
C SER A 200 -14.58 14.53 -2.88
N SER A 201 -15.43 13.67 -3.45
CA SER A 201 -16.82 14.00 -3.80
C SER A 201 -17.68 14.16 -2.55
N THR A 202 -17.85 15.40 -2.12
CA THR A 202 -18.58 15.83 -0.92
C THR A 202 -19.96 15.19 -0.80
N VAL A 203 -20.19 14.42 0.28
CA VAL A 203 -21.55 14.02 0.70
C VAL A 203 -22.27 15.24 1.28
N ARG A 204 -22.96 15.98 0.42
CA ARG A 204 -23.76 17.15 0.79
C ARG A 204 -25.19 16.73 1.15
N PRO A 205 -25.73 17.06 2.34
CA PRO A 205 -27.11 16.75 2.69
C PRO A 205 -28.11 17.57 1.84
N THR A 206 -29.26 16.96 1.54
CA THR A 206 -30.22 17.43 0.54
C THR A 206 -31.25 18.40 1.10
N SER A 207 -31.19 19.64 0.61
CA SER A 207 -32.24 20.68 0.48
C SER A 207 -33.41 20.80 1.48
N SER A 208 -33.62 22.03 1.94
CA SER A 208 -34.94 22.69 1.87
C SER A 208 -34.76 24.21 1.79
N PRO A 209 -35.42 24.93 0.86
CA PRO A 209 -35.36 26.39 0.77
C PRO A 209 -36.49 27.08 1.54
N THR A 210 -36.23 28.26 2.10
CA THR A 210 -37.27 29.21 2.52
C THR A 210 -36.72 30.63 2.38
N SER A 211 -37.48 31.50 1.71
CA SER A 211 -37.04 32.84 1.28
C SER A 211 -37.46 33.93 2.27
N THR A 212 -36.65 34.98 2.44
CA THR A 212 -37.07 36.34 2.87
C THR A 212 -36.07 37.37 2.29
N GLN A 213 -36.45 38.64 2.20
CA GLN A 213 -35.84 39.68 1.34
C GLN A 213 -35.27 40.88 2.12
N ASN A 214 -34.46 41.72 1.43
CA ASN A 214 -34.13 43.13 1.76
C ASN A 214 -33.34 43.40 3.07
N SER A 215 -32.57 44.48 3.24
CA SER A 215 -32.01 45.55 2.39
C SER A 215 -30.56 45.80 2.90
N GLY A 216 -29.60 46.46 2.23
CA GLY A 216 -29.64 47.45 1.16
C GLY A 216 -29.21 48.83 1.69
N ILE A 217 -27.93 49.22 1.53
CA ILE A 217 -27.43 50.59 1.75
C ILE A 217 -26.16 50.84 0.91
N SER A 218 -25.93 52.09 0.49
CA SER A 218 -24.71 52.58 -0.19
C SER A 218 -23.75 53.22 0.85
N THR A 219 -22.58 53.83 0.58
CA THR A 219 -22.21 54.87 -0.42
C THR A 219 -20.64 55.03 -0.42
N PRO A 220 -19.93 56.06 -0.97
CA PRO A 220 -18.75 55.79 -1.82
C PRO A 220 -17.43 56.54 -1.47
N GLY A 221 -16.42 56.41 -2.34
CA GLY A 221 -15.25 57.31 -2.46
C GLY A 221 -13.93 56.76 -1.90
N GLU A 222 -12.75 57.13 -2.42
CA GLU A 222 -12.44 57.83 -3.68
C GLU A 222 -10.94 57.63 -4.07
N THR A 223 -10.60 57.94 -5.35
CA THR A 223 -9.33 58.45 -5.95
C THR A 223 -7.96 58.37 -5.19
N ASN A 224 -6.77 58.29 -5.82
CA ASN A 224 -6.31 58.47 -7.23
C ASN A 224 -4.90 57.86 -7.48
N GLY A 225 -4.50 57.66 -8.74
CA GLY A 225 -3.11 57.30 -9.18
C GLY A 225 -3.04 56.18 -10.24
N VAL A 226 -2.83 56.35 -11.57
CA VAL A 226 -2.00 57.25 -12.41
C VAL A 226 -0.50 56.89 -12.36
N ASP A 227 0.26 56.57 -13.44
CA ASP A 227 0.01 56.20 -14.88
C ASP A 227 1.36 55.67 -15.50
N GLU A 228 1.57 55.22 -16.75
CA GLU A 228 0.82 55.03 -18.02
C GLU A 228 1.55 53.93 -18.91
N SER A 229 0.87 53.29 -19.87
CA SER A 229 1.38 52.58 -21.10
C SER A 229 2.29 51.33 -20.95
N THR A 230 2.42 50.39 -21.91
CA THR A 230 2.15 50.40 -23.37
C THR A 230 1.64 49.02 -23.89
N ASN A 231 0.93 49.01 -25.04
CA ASN A 231 0.36 47.86 -25.77
C ASN A 231 0.92 47.86 -27.23
N PRO A 232 0.67 46.91 -28.18
CA PRO A 232 0.12 45.54 -28.18
C PRO A 232 1.14 44.49 -28.74
N ASN A 233 0.84 43.21 -29.02
CA ASN A 233 0.15 42.74 -30.25
C ASN A 233 0.19 41.19 -30.40
N PHE A 234 -0.93 40.56 -30.84
CA PHE A 234 -1.07 39.24 -31.54
C PHE A 234 -0.42 37.96 -30.94
N VAL A 235 -0.90 36.72 -31.15
CA VAL A 235 -1.94 36.17 -32.06
C VAL A 235 -2.83 35.20 -31.27
N ALA A 236 -4.11 35.07 -31.62
CA ALA A 236 -4.94 33.91 -31.22
C ALA A 236 -5.21 33.03 -32.46
N SER A 237 -5.01 31.71 -32.34
CA SER A 237 -5.33 30.74 -33.41
C SER A 237 -6.26 29.66 -32.89
N SER A 238 -7.50 29.70 -33.34
CA SER A 238 -8.47 28.61 -33.17
C SER A 238 -8.23 27.55 -34.25
N SER A 239 -8.54 26.28 -33.97
CA SER A 239 -8.84 25.32 -35.04
C SER A 239 -10.09 24.54 -34.70
N LEU A 240 -11.02 24.49 -35.66
CA LEU A 240 -12.24 23.68 -35.65
C LEU A 240 -12.07 22.60 -36.71
N GLY A 241 -12.45 21.37 -36.40
CA GLY A 241 -12.45 20.24 -37.32
C GLY A 241 -13.70 19.41 -37.10
N ASP A 242 -14.69 19.59 -37.97
CA ASP A 242 -15.95 18.85 -38.00
C ASP A 242 -15.95 17.89 -39.23
N PRO A 243 -17.04 17.22 -39.64
CA PRO A 243 -17.15 15.79 -39.44
C PRO A 243 -17.05 14.99 -40.75
N SER A 244 -17.12 13.66 -40.64
CA SER A 244 -17.54 12.81 -41.76
C SER A 244 -18.31 11.61 -41.26
N ALA A 245 -19.60 11.55 -41.63
CA ALA A 245 -20.43 10.37 -41.46
C ALA A 245 -20.26 9.42 -42.66
N SER A 246 -20.45 8.13 -42.42
CA SER A 246 -20.71 7.14 -43.48
C SER A 246 -21.76 6.15 -42.98
N ASN A 247 -22.57 5.60 -43.89
CA ASN A 247 -23.88 5.02 -43.59
C ASN A 247 -24.02 3.59 -44.13
N THR A 248 -24.83 2.77 -43.42
CA THR A 248 -25.69 1.68 -43.96
C THR A 248 -25.00 0.42 -44.56
N PRO A 249 -25.74 -0.72 -44.75
CA PRO A 249 -26.71 -1.34 -43.82
C PRO A 249 -26.71 -2.90 -43.80
N SER A 250 -27.57 -3.47 -42.94
CA SER A 250 -28.18 -4.82 -43.06
C SER A 250 -27.25 -6.06 -42.87
N SER A 251 -27.73 -7.28 -42.58
CA SER A 251 -29.11 -7.83 -42.63
C SER A 251 -29.38 -8.86 -41.51
N ASP A 252 -30.66 -9.07 -41.17
CA ASP A 252 -31.11 -10.15 -40.28
C ASP A 252 -30.94 -11.56 -40.87
N THR A 253 -30.82 -12.57 -39.99
CA THR A 253 -31.32 -13.93 -40.24
C THR A 253 -31.66 -14.61 -38.92
N SER A 254 -32.86 -15.17 -38.81
CA SER A 254 -33.35 -15.87 -37.63
C SER A 254 -33.26 -17.38 -37.78
N SER A 255 -32.99 -18.10 -36.69
CA SER A 255 -33.42 -19.50 -36.55
C SER A 255 -33.57 -19.90 -35.09
N SER A 256 -34.71 -20.50 -34.76
CA SER A 256 -34.97 -21.15 -33.48
C SER A 256 -34.90 -22.67 -33.67
N SER A 257 -34.32 -23.39 -32.71
CA SER A 257 -34.38 -24.85 -32.67
C SER A 257 -34.40 -25.35 -31.23
N SER A 258 -35.07 -26.48 -31.00
CA SER A 258 -35.54 -26.91 -29.68
C SER A 258 -35.01 -28.28 -29.26
N SER A 259 -34.74 -28.43 -27.96
CA SER A 259 -34.98 -29.63 -27.15
C SER A 259 -34.40 -30.99 -27.61
N ALA A 260 -33.36 -31.46 -26.91
CA ALA A 260 -33.08 -32.89 -26.75
C ALA A 260 -32.34 -33.17 -25.42
N SER A 261 -33.06 -33.67 -24.40
CA SER A 261 -32.50 -33.97 -23.07
C SER A 261 -32.17 -35.45 -22.91
N ASN A 262 -30.90 -35.83 -23.07
CA ASN A 262 -30.43 -37.20 -22.86
C ASN A 262 -29.96 -37.42 -21.41
N SER A 263 -30.78 -38.11 -20.62
CA SER A 263 -30.44 -38.48 -19.23
C SER A 263 -29.40 -39.60 -19.19
N LEU A 264 -28.18 -39.30 -18.75
CA LEU A 264 -27.15 -40.32 -18.50
C LEU A 264 -27.45 -41.13 -17.23
N GLY A 265 -27.24 -42.44 -17.29
CA GLY A 265 -27.56 -43.35 -16.19
C GLY A 265 -26.70 -43.12 -14.95
N ALA A 266 -27.34 -43.10 -13.78
CA ALA A 266 -26.74 -42.70 -12.50
C ALA A 266 -25.48 -43.50 -12.07
N GLY A 267 -25.28 -44.71 -12.59
CA GLY A 267 -24.14 -45.57 -12.25
C GLY A 267 -22.76 -45.05 -12.70
N ALA A 268 -22.69 -44.09 -13.63
CA ALA A 268 -21.42 -43.53 -14.09
C ALA A 268 -20.84 -42.44 -13.15
N ILE A 269 -21.70 -41.76 -12.39
CA ILE A 269 -21.34 -40.56 -11.61
C ILE A 269 -20.71 -40.94 -10.25
N SER A 270 -21.13 -42.06 -9.66
CA SER A 270 -20.68 -42.50 -8.33
C SER A 270 -19.19 -42.88 -8.26
N GLY A 271 -18.59 -43.36 -9.36
CA GLY A 271 -17.18 -43.79 -9.36
C GLY A 271 -16.18 -42.65 -9.18
N ILE A 272 -16.46 -41.47 -9.74
CA ILE A 272 -15.54 -40.33 -9.73
C ILE A 272 -15.37 -39.75 -8.32
N VAL A 273 -16.46 -39.67 -7.56
CA VAL A 273 -16.47 -39.10 -6.19
C VAL A 273 -15.55 -39.89 -5.25
N ILE A 274 -15.62 -41.22 -5.31
CA ILE A 274 -14.82 -42.11 -4.46
C ILE A 274 -13.32 -42.00 -4.81
N GLY A 275 -12.99 -41.97 -6.12
CA GLY A 275 -11.60 -41.79 -6.57
C GLY A 275 -10.99 -40.46 -6.14
N GLY A 276 -11.74 -39.36 -6.27
CA GLY A 276 -11.28 -38.02 -5.88
C GLY A 276 -10.95 -37.90 -4.39
N VAL A 277 -11.79 -38.47 -3.51
CA VAL A 277 -11.57 -38.44 -2.05
C VAL A 277 -10.26 -39.15 -1.66
N VAL A 278 -9.94 -40.30 -2.25
CA VAL A 278 -8.71 -41.04 -1.96
C VAL A 278 -7.46 -40.23 -2.37
N VAL A 279 -7.49 -39.58 -3.54
CA VAL A 279 -6.37 -38.75 -4.01
C VAL A 279 -6.16 -37.53 -3.10
N LEU A 280 -7.22 -36.84 -2.69
CA LEU A 280 -7.15 -35.68 -1.80
C LEU A 280 -6.59 -36.05 -0.40
N ILE A 281 -7.00 -37.20 0.15
CA ILE A 281 -6.46 -37.70 1.44
C ILE A 281 -4.96 -37.98 1.33
N LEU A 282 -4.51 -38.65 0.26
CA LEU A 282 -3.09 -38.92 0.03
C LEU A 282 -2.28 -37.63 -0.12
N TRP A 283 -2.78 -36.64 -0.86
CA TRP A 283 -2.13 -35.33 -1.01
C TRP A 283 -1.99 -34.58 0.32
N GLY A 284 -3.05 -34.58 1.14
CA GLY A 284 -3.03 -33.98 2.48
C GLY A 284 -2.01 -34.61 3.42
N ILE A 285 -1.89 -35.95 3.40
CA ILE A 285 -0.89 -36.69 4.19
C ILE A 285 0.54 -36.33 3.74
N ILE A 286 0.79 -36.31 2.43
CA ILE A 286 2.11 -35.96 1.86
C ILE A 286 2.50 -34.52 2.27
N PHE A 287 1.59 -33.55 2.11
CA PHE A 287 1.82 -32.16 2.49
C PHE A 287 2.09 -32.00 4.00
N TRP A 288 1.32 -32.68 4.85
CA TRP A 288 1.53 -32.67 6.30
C TRP A 288 2.89 -33.26 6.69
N MET A 289 3.30 -34.38 6.08
CA MET A 289 4.63 -34.96 6.30
C MET A 289 5.75 -34.01 5.85
N TYR A 290 5.58 -33.31 4.73
CA TYR A 290 6.56 -32.32 4.24
C TYR A 290 6.71 -31.16 5.23
N ARG A 291 5.60 -30.58 5.68
CA ARG A 291 5.58 -29.50 6.69
C ARG A 291 6.21 -29.94 8.01
N ARG A 292 5.83 -31.13 8.51
CA ARG A 292 6.35 -31.68 9.78
C ARG A 292 7.85 -31.97 9.72
N ARG A 293 8.37 -32.47 8.59
CA ARG A 293 9.80 -32.80 8.43
C ARG A 293 10.69 -31.55 8.46
N ASN A 294 10.18 -30.37 8.10
CA ASN A 294 10.96 -29.14 8.13
C ASN A 294 11.09 -28.53 9.54
N SER A 295 10.15 -28.81 10.45
CA SER A 295 10.17 -28.31 11.84
C SER A 295 11.30 -28.91 12.70
N SER A 296 11.75 -30.13 12.41
CA SER A 296 12.71 -30.87 13.24
C SER A 296 14.18 -30.39 13.13
N LYS A 297 14.47 -29.29 12.44
CA LYS A 297 15.82 -28.71 12.32
C LYS A 297 16.17 -27.65 13.38
N ARG A 298 15.23 -27.25 14.25
CA ARG A 298 15.52 -26.34 15.38
C ARG A 298 15.80 -27.13 16.67
N SER A 299 17.05 -27.55 16.82
CA SER A 299 17.60 -28.03 18.10
C SER A 299 19.12 -27.84 18.13
N PHE A 300 19.63 -27.44 19.30
CA PHE A 300 21.05 -27.47 19.67
C PHE A 300 22.03 -26.54 18.89
N ILE A 301 21.87 -25.22 19.06
CA ILE A 301 23.03 -24.34 19.25
C ILE A 301 23.01 -23.87 20.69
N ALA A 302 23.82 -24.50 21.54
CA ALA A 302 24.12 -23.96 22.86
C ALA A 302 25.08 -22.77 22.70
N ARG A 303 24.74 -21.62 23.31
CA ARG A 303 25.71 -20.54 23.51
C ARG A 303 26.34 -20.70 24.91
N PRO A 304 27.67 -20.71 25.04
CA PRO A 304 28.29 -20.67 26.36
C PRO A 304 28.02 -19.32 27.02
N PHE A 305 27.81 -19.36 28.33
CA PHE A 305 27.71 -18.18 29.19
C PHE A 305 29.09 -17.54 29.32
N VAL A 306 29.23 -16.29 28.88
CA VAL A 306 30.39 -15.43 29.18
C VAL A 306 29.88 -14.26 30.01
N SER A 307 30.32 -14.23 31.26
CA SER A 307 30.13 -13.13 32.21
C SER A 307 31.44 -12.33 32.31
N GLU A 308 31.41 -11.24 33.08
CA GLU A 308 32.53 -10.35 33.41
C GLU A 308 33.08 -9.51 32.24
N THR A 309 33.51 -8.26 32.43
CA THR A 309 33.09 -7.13 33.30
C THR A 309 33.91 -5.94 32.79
N GLY A 310 33.33 -4.74 32.62
CA GLY A 310 34.06 -3.67 31.96
C GLY A 310 33.58 -2.24 32.25
N GLN A 311 34.18 -1.64 33.27
CA GLN A 311 34.58 -0.22 33.30
C GLN A 311 33.50 0.87 33.14
N PHE A 312 33.15 1.50 34.27
CA PHE A 312 32.44 2.78 34.31
C PHE A 312 33.21 3.86 33.51
N GLY A 313 32.52 4.52 32.58
CA GLY A 313 32.96 5.80 31.99
C GLY A 313 32.40 6.97 32.79
N SER A 314 33.20 8.02 33.01
CA SER A 314 32.83 9.18 33.84
C SER A 314 31.79 10.08 33.17
N ALA A 315 30.79 10.52 33.92
CA ALA A 315 29.89 11.60 33.51
C ALA A 315 30.52 12.98 33.80
N SER A 316 31.30 13.51 32.85
CA SER A 316 32.01 14.79 33.04
C SER A 316 32.07 15.73 31.82
N ASP A 317 31.88 15.26 30.58
CA ASP A 317 32.13 16.08 29.37
C ASP A 317 30.89 16.78 28.77
N LEU A 318 29.79 16.89 29.53
CA LEU A 318 28.49 17.41 29.04
C LEU A 318 28.30 18.92 29.34
N LEU A 319 29.31 19.76 29.04
CA LEU A 319 29.24 21.20 29.33
C LEU A 319 30.09 22.11 28.41
N ALA A 320 30.25 21.76 27.12
CA ALA A 320 31.12 22.51 26.18
C ALA A 320 30.55 22.69 24.75
N ALA A 321 29.23 22.82 24.57
CA ALA A 321 28.61 22.97 23.24
C ALA A 321 27.36 23.90 23.23
N ARG A 322 27.51 25.16 23.68
CA ARG A 322 26.45 26.17 23.55
C ARG A 322 26.98 27.59 23.38
N HIS A 323 27.58 27.88 22.23
CA HIS A 323 27.62 29.22 21.60
C HIS A 323 28.31 29.13 20.24
N HIS A 324 27.53 28.92 19.18
CA HIS A 324 27.61 29.61 17.89
C HIS A 324 26.39 29.29 17.03
#